data_AF-A0A136L2L5-F1
#
_entry.id   AF-A0A136L2L5-F1
#
_cell.length_a   1.000
_cell.length_b   1.000
_cell.length_c   1.000
_cell.angle_alpha   90.00
_cell.angle_beta   90.00
_cell.angle_gamma   90.00
#
_symmetry.space_group_name_H-M   'P 1'
#
loop_
_entity.id
_entity.type
_entity.pdbx_description
1 polymer ?
#
loop_
_entity_poly.entity_id
_entity_poly.type
_entity_poly.pdbx_seq_one_letter_code
_entity_poly.pdbx_strand_id
1 'polypeptide(L)'
;MRKILHSVVIVLTLLALSTSTAFAGQALELIDVRNDGAGPTFIFRVVGDFTKNELNTGFVQVQNGDPYTLHCGEKHDNLVTCHTTKKVGGHNVVIGFGNARFWTYVPLSSVCYSVWDWLIPPSANAWTNFGVSCPEQEPNVGDAIQYYNQYSGSYETVNFFEVYTPLSGTCAMTGYPPTNEAGYYFPNCP
;
A
#
# COMPACT_ATOMS: atom_id res chain seq x y z
N MET A 1 57.15 29.48 34.79
CA MET A 1 55.69 29.71 34.60
C MET A 1 55.22 29.69 33.14
N ARG A 2 56.01 30.15 32.15
CA ARG A 2 55.62 30.10 30.72
C ARG A 2 55.19 28.72 30.21
N LYS A 3 55.88 27.63 30.58
CA LYS A 3 55.55 26.26 30.10
C LYS A 3 54.18 25.76 30.57
N ILE A 4 53.75 26.13 31.79
CA ILE A 4 52.44 25.75 32.33
C ILE A 4 51.32 26.50 31.59
N LEU A 5 51.56 27.75 31.22
CA LEU A 5 50.60 28.56 30.47
C LEU A 5 50.29 27.96 29.08
N HIS A 6 51.29 27.38 28.42
CA HIS A 6 51.12 26.79 27.08
C HIS A 6 50.31 25.50 27.14
N SER A 7 50.52 24.67 28.17
CA SER A 7 49.75 23.43 28.38
C SER A 7 48.27 23.71 28.68
N VAL A 8 47.97 24.76 29.46
CA VAL A 8 46.57 25.14 29.77
C VAL A 8 45.84 25.65 28.51
N VAL A 9 46.51 26.43 27.66
CA VAL A 9 45.92 26.94 26.41
C VAL A 9 45.63 25.81 25.42
N ILE A 10 46.52 24.82 25.31
CA ILE A 10 46.31 23.66 24.42
C ILE A 10 45.15 22.78 24.90
N VAL A 11 45.01 22.57 26.21
CA VAL A 11 43.90 21.78 26.77
C VAL A 11 42.56 22.52 26.59
N LEU A 12 42.54 23.85 26.75
CA LEU A 12 41.33 24.65 26.53
C LEU A 12 40.88 24.65 25.06
N THR A 13 41.81 24.68 24.09
CA THR A 13 41.44 24.62 22.66
C THR A 13 40.93 23.25 22.25
N LEU A 14 41.49 22.17 22.81
CA LEU A 14 40.98 20.80 22.59
C LEU A 14 39.58 20.58 23.19
N LEU A 15 39.26 21.23 24.33
CA LEU A 15 37.94 21.12 24.96
C LEU A 15 36.85 21.93 24.22
N ALA A 16 37.23 23.00 23.51
CA ALA A 16 36.32 23.76 22.66
C ALA A 16 35.94 23.02 21.36
N LEU A 17 36.74 22.03 20.95
CA LEU A 17 36.47 21.19 19.77
C LEU A 17 35.59 19.97 20.08
N SER A 18 35.29 19.70 21.35
CA SER A 18 34.44 18.58 21.78
C SER A 18 32.98 18.96 22.03
N THR A 19 32.51 20.12 21.57
CA THR A 19 31.07 20.32 21.38
C THR A 19 30.64 19.51 20.16
N SER A 20 30.66 18.18 20.30
CA SER A 20 29.87 17.31 19.46
C SER A 20 28.45 17.84 19.53
N THR A 21 27.97 18.40 18.43
CA THR A 21 26.55 18.63 18.22
C THR A 21 25.88 17.29 18.48
N ALA A 22 25.22 17.15 19.62
CA ALA A 22 24.32 16.04 19.83
C ALA A 22 23.30 16.14 18.70
N PHE A 23 23.40 15.27 17.71
CA PHE A 23 22.37 15.13 16.70
C PHE A 23 21.12 14.70 17.46
N ALA A 24 20.27 15.67 17.81
CA ALA A 24 18.84 15.43 17.99
C ALA A 24 18.30 15.13 16.58
N GLY A 25 18.75 14.03 15.99
CA GLY A 25 18.40 13.64 14.64
C GLY A 25 16.96 13.18 14.62
N GLN A 26 16.15 13.79 13.77
CA GLN A 26 14.87 13.19 13.39
C GLN A 26 15.19 11.82 12.79
N ALA A 27 14.67 10.76 13.40
CA ALA A 27 14.82 9.41 12.85
C ALA A 27 13.55 9.06 12.07
N LEU A 28 13.76 8.64 10.82
CA LEU A 28 12.70 8.22 9.91
C LEU A 28 12.94 6.78 9.50
N GLU A 29 11.90 5.98 9.60
CA GLU A 29 11.90 4.59 9.16
C GLU A 29 10.65 4.35 8.32
N LEU A 30 10.81 3.82 7.12
CA LEU A 30 9.69 3.33 6.31
C LEU A 30 9.28 1.96 6.85
N ILE A 31 8.10 1.87 7.44
CA ILE A 31 7.62 0.63 8.08
C ILE A 31 6.67 -0.17 7.20
N ASP A 32 5.97 0.49 6.27
CA ASP A 32 4.99 -0.19 5.42
C ASP A 32 4.76 0.55 4.09
N VAL A 33 4.44 -0.22 3.05
CA VAL A 33 4.10 0.24 1.71
C VAL A 33 2.93 -0.59 1.19
N ARG A 34 1.79 0.06 0.99
CA ARG A 34 0.56 -0.59 0.52
C ARG A 34 -0.08 0.20 -0.62
N ASN A 35 -0.99 -0.43 -1.36
CA ASN A 35 -1.69 0.21 -2.47
C ASN A 35 -3.15 -0.26 -2.51
N ASP A 36 -4.00 0.41 -1.73
CA ASP A 36 -5.38 -0.03 -1.43
C ASP A 36 -6.41 0.50 -2.45
N GLY A 37 -6.09 0.56 -3.75
CA GLY A 37 -7.02 1.05 -4.78
C GLY A 37 -7.14 2.56 -4.91
N ALA A 38 -7.10 3.31 -3.81
CA ALA A 38 -7.09 4.78 -3.83
C ALA A 38 -5.73 5.37 -4.25
N GLY A 39 -4.67 4.57 -4.13
CA GLY A 39 -3.30 4.90 -4.50
C GLY A 39 -2.31 4.41 -3.44
N PRO A 40 -1.00 4.47 -3.73
CA PRO A 40 0.02 4.01 -2.80
C PRO A 40 0.02 4.83 -1.52
N THR A 41 0.17 4.11 -0.41
CA THR A 41 0.26 4.63 0.94
C THR A 41 1.57 4.14 1.56
N PHE A 42 2.34 5.09 2.06
CA PHE A 42 3.61 4.86 2.76
C PHE A 42 3.41 5.21 4.22
N ILE A 43 3.85 4.33 5.12
CA ILE A 43 3.76 4.58 6.56
C ILE A 43 5.18 4.71 7.09
N PHE A 44 5.45 5.84 7.72
CA PHE A 44 6.73 6.15 8.33
C PHE A 44 6.61 6.14 9.84
N ARG A 45 7.56 5.51 10.53
CA ARG A 45 7.81 5.76 11.94
C ARG A 45 8.74 6.97 12.06
N VAL A 46 8.37 7.89 12.94
CA VAL A 46 9.02 9.17 13.18
C VAL A 46 9.44 9.28 14.64
N VAL A 47 10.72 9.54 14.89
CA VAL A 47 11.21 10.01 16.19
C VAL A 47 11.63 11.47 16.05
N GLY A 48 11.02 12.35 16.85
CA GLY A 48 11.17 13.80 16.77
C GLY A 48 9.89 14.52 16.29
N ASP A 49 9.98 15.83 16.15
CA ASP A 49 8.87 16.69 15.71
C ASP A 49 9.07 17.15 14.27
N PHE A 50 8.00 17.13 13.49
CA PHE A 50 7.93 17.71 12.14
C PHE A 50 6.98 18.89 12.12
N THR A 51 7.39 19.97 11.48
CA THR A 51 6.50 21.07 11.13
C THR A 51 5.55 20.67 10.01
N LYS A 52 4.38 21.32 9.93
CA LYS A 52 3.43 21.10 8.81
C LYS A 52 4.03 21.33 7.42
N ASN A 53 5.05 22.19 7.33
CA ASN A 53 5.74 22.42 6.06
C ASN A 53 6.62 21.23 5.67
N GLU A 54 7.33 20.62 6.62
CA GLU A 54 8.15 19.42 6.37
C GLU A 54 7.31 18.20 5.99
N LEU A 55 6.04 18.15 6.43
CA LEU A 55 5.07 17.13 5.99
C LEU A 55 4.65 17.27 4.52
N ASN A 56 4.81 18.44 3.91
CA ASN A 56 4.33 18.73 2.55
C ASN A 56 5.44 18.84 1.49
N THR A 57 6.70 18.60 1.85
CA THR A 57 7.85 18.68 0.92
C THR A 57 8.25 17.34 0.32
N GLY A 58 7.51 16.27 0.63
CA GLY A 58 7.86 14.93 0.18
C GLY A 58 7.65 14.71 -1.32
N PHE A 59 8.37 13.74 -1.88
CA PHE A 59 8.21 13.31 -3.27
C PHE A 59 8.38 11.80 -3.41
N VAL A 60 7.85 11.26 -4.50
CA VAL A 60 8.08 9.89 -4.95
C VAL A 60 8.60 9.91 -6.38
N GLN A 61 9.81 9.43 -6.60
CA GLN A 61 10.45 9.36 -7.90
C GLN A 61 10.38 7.93 -8.41
N VAL A 62 9.67 7.70 -9.51
CA VAL A 62 9.68 6.40 -10.20
C VAL A 62 11.03 6.21 -10.86
N GLN A 63 11.61 5.00 -10.75
CA GLN A 63 12.88 4.69 -11.41
C GLN A 63 12.77 4.90 -12.92
N ASN A 64 13.62 5.77 -13.47
CA ASN A 64 13.58 6.21 -14.88
C ASN A 64 12.28 6.89 -15.33
N GLY A 65 11.45 7.37 -14.40
CA GLY A 65 10.15 7.99 -14.69
C GLY A 65 10.02 9.41 -14.14
N ASP A 66 8.78 9.85 -13.97
CA ASP A 66 8.45 11.17 -13.44
C ASP A 66 8.47 11.20 -11.89
N PRO A 67 8.77 12.37 -11.29
CA PRO A 67 8.50 12.63 -9.88
C PRO A 67 7.01 12.91 -9.65
N TYR A 68 6.52 12.44 -8.50
CA TYR A 68 5.17 12.68 -8.00
C TYR A 68 5.23 13.29 -6.61
N THR A 69 4.24 14.12 -6.29
CA THR A 69 4.12 14.71 -4.95
C THR A 69 3.75 13.63 -3.94
N LEU A 70 4.35 13.71 -2.75
CA LEU A 70 3.99 12.91 -1.59
C LEU A 70 3.24 13.80 -0.60
N HIS A 71 2.01 13.42 -0.25
CA HIS A 71 1.17 14.15 0.69
C HIS A 71 1.12 13.41 2.01
N CYS A 72 1.70 13.97 3.07
CA CYS A 72 1.72 13.35 4.39
C CYS A 72 0.68 13.97 5.34
N GLY A 73 -0.02 13.11 6.07
CA GLY A 73 -0.94 13.50 7.13
C GLY A 73 -0.22 13.88 8.42
N GLU A 74 -0.99 14.32 9.41
CA GLU A 74 -0.47 14.63 10.74
C GLU A 74 0.05 13.37 11.46
N LYS A 75 1.05 13.56 12.32
CA LYS A 75 1.67 12.49 13.12
C LYS A 75 0.68 11.97 14.15
N HIS A 76 0.43 10.66 14.16
CA HIS A 76 -0.35 9.97 15.20
C HIS A 76 0.49 8.82 15.76
N ASP A 77 0.69 8.76 17.09
CA ASP A 77 1.49 7.71 17.75
C ASP A 77 2.86 7.42 17.13
N ASN A 78 3.59 8.49 16.77
CA ASN A 78 4.87 8.42 16.07
C ASN A 78 4.82 7.85 14.65
N LEU A 79 3.63 7.75 14.05
CA LEU A 79 3.44 7.35 12.67
C LEU A 79 3.02 8.55 11.83
N VAL A 80 3.54 8.61 10.61
CA VAL A 80 3.09 9.53 9.57
C VAL A 80 2.68 8.70 8.37
N THR A 81 1.44 8.90 7.93
CA THR A 81 0.91 8.25 6.73
C THR A 81 0.99 9.23 5.58
N CYS A 82 1.61 8.80 4.48
CA CYS A 82 1.76 9.59 3.28
C CYS A 82 1.15 8.89 2.07
N HIS A 83 0.53 9.65 1.18
CA HIS A 83 -0.13 9.15 -0.01
C HIS A 83 0.47 9.78 -1.28
N THR A 84 0.46 9.03 -2.37
CA THR A 84 0.79 9.54 -3.71
C THR A 84 -0.20 9.02 -4.76
N THR A 85 0.02 9.39 -6.02
CA THR A 85 -0.86 8.99 -7.13
C THR A 85 -0.80 7.50 -7.45
N LYS A 86 -1.92 6.95 -7.94
CA LYS A 86 -2.05 5.55 -8.42
C LYS A 86 -1.02 5.16 -9.48
N LYS A 87 -0.53 6.12 -10.27
CA LYS A 87 0.46 5.91 -11.35
C LYS A 87 1.78 5.30 -10.88
N VAL A 88 2.05 5.35 -9.57
CA VAL A 88 3.27 4.83 -8.98
C VAL A 88 3.18 3.32 -8.68
N GLY A 89 1.97 2.74 -8.66
CA GLY A 89 1.77 1.31 -8.39
C GLY A 89 2.53 0.42 -9.36
N GLY A 90 3.15 -0.65 -8.84
CA GLY A 90 3.90 -1.62 -9.65
C GLY A 90 5.33 -1.21 -10.02
N HIS A 91 5.85 -0.12 -9.47
CA HIS A 91 7.17 0.41 -9.80
C HIS A 91 8.15 0.42 -8.62
N ASN A 92 9.44 0.31 -8.93
CA ASN A 92 10.52 0.67 -8.00
C ASN A 92 10.61 2.19 -7.89
N VAL A 93 10.68 2.70 -6.66
CA VAL A 93 10.65 4.13 -6.38
C VAL A 93 11.71 4.56 -5.37
N VAL A 94 12.04 5.84 -5.42
CA VAL A 94 12.74 6.56 -4.36
C VAL A 94 11.77 7.55 -3.72
N ILE A 95 11.54 7.43 -2.42
CA ILE A 95 10.69 8.34 -1.65
C ILE A 95 11.59 9.31 -0.91
N GLY A 96 11.40 10.60 -1.12
CA GLY A 96 12.03 11.65 -0.33
C GLY A 96 11.07 12.18 0.71
N PHE A 97 11.45 12.14 1.99
CA PHE A 97 10.66 12.67 3.10
C PHE A 97 11.57 13.06 4.27
N GLY A 98 11.37 14.26 4.85
CA GLY A 98 12.13 14.75 6.01
C GLY A 98 13.66 14.64 5.88
N ASN A 99 14.20 15.08 4.73
CA ASN A 99 15.63 14.97 4.35
C ASN A 99 16.19 13.53 4.24
N ALA A 100 15.37 12.50 4.42
CA ALA A 100 15.72 11.11 4.18
C ALA A 100 15.24 10.63 2.81
N ARG A 101 15.86 9.56 2.31
CA ARG A 101 15.48 8.87 1.08
C ARG A 101 15.30 7.38 1.35
N PHE A 102 14.21 6.83 0.83
CA PHE A 102 13.86 5.42 0.97
C PHE A 102 13.68 4.78 -0.40
N TRP A 103 14.31 3.64 -0.62
CA TRP A 103 14.13 2.85 -1.83
C TRP A 103 13.16 1.72 -1.52
N THR A 104 12.11 1.59 -2.32
CA THR A 104 11.14 0.49 -2.16
C THR A 104 10.49 0.16 -3.48
N TYR A 105 9.90 -1.02 -3.55
CA TYR A 105 8.90 -1.35 -4.56
C TYR A 105 7.52 -0.92 -4.05
N VAL A 106 6.71 -0.35 -4.93
CA VAL A 106 5.30 -0.08 -4.64
C VAL A 106 4.47 -1.22 -5.23
N PRO A 107 3.72 -1.97 -4.40
CA PRO A 107 2.88 -3.04 -4.91
C PRO A 107 1.86 -2.47 -5.90
N LEU A 108 1.46 -3.31 -6.85
CA LEU A 108 0.26 -3.02 -7.63
C LEU A 108 -0.95 -2.90 -6.71
N SER A 109 -2.00 -2.26 -7.20
CA SER A 109 -3.18 -2.02 -6.38
C SER A 109 -3.82 -3.36 -5.99
N SER A 110 -3.85 -3.67 -4.70
CA SER A 110 -4.57 -4.83 -4.20
C SER A 110 -6.04 -4.45 -4.01
N VAL A 111 -6.79 -4.39 -5.10
CA VAL A 111 -8.25 -4.35 -5.02
C VAL A 111 -8.72 -5.78 -4.80
N CYS A 112 -9.41 -6.03 -3.69
CA CYS A 112 -9.97 -7.33 -3.39
C CYS A 112 -11.41 -7.41 -3.86
N TYR A 113 -11.77 -8.50 -4.52
CA TYR A 113 -13.09 -8.77 -5.06
C TYR A 113 -13.68 -10.02 -4.41
N SER A 114 -14.97 -9.96 -4.07
CA SER A 114 -15.69 -11.09 -3.49
C SER A 114 -15.80 -12.25 -4.50
N VAL A 115 -15.75 -13.47 -3.99
CA VAL A 115 -15.94 -14.71 -4.75
C VAL A 115 -17.30 -15.32 -4.42
N TRP A 116 -18.12 -15.53 -5.45
CA TRP A 116 -19.50 -15.98 -5.32
C TRP A 116 -19.80 -17.21 -6.17
N ASP A 117 -20.53 -18.16 -5.60
CA ASP A 117 -21.04 -19.34 -6.30
C ASP A 117 -22.55 -19.54 -6.07
N TRP A 118 -23.25 -20.05 -7.07
CA TRP A 118 -24.70 -20.28 -7.09
C TRP A 118 -25.10 -21.76 -7.00
N LEU A 119 -24.17 -22.69 -7.27
CA LEU A 119 -24.49 -24.12 -7.43
C LEU A 119 -24.45 -24.92 -6.13
N ILE A 120 -24.23 -24.27 -4.99
CA ILE A 120 -23.65 -24.94 -3.81
C ILE A 120 -24.49 -24.63 -2.56
N PRO A 121 -24.74 -25.60 -1.66
CA PRO A 121 -25.60 -25.45 -0.48
C PRO A 121 -25.34 -24.17 0.34
N PRO A 122 -26.37 -23.61 0.99
CA PRO A 122 -27.49 -24.35 1.58
C PRO A 122 -28.71 -24.61 0.68
N SER A 123 -28.78 -24.03 -0.52
CA SER A 123 -29.78 -24.37 -1.53
C SER A 123 -29.25 -24.12 -2.93
N ALA A 124 -29.40 -25.08 -3.85
CA ALA A 124 -29.37 -24.76 -5.28
C ALA A 124 -30.41 -23.65 -5.48
N ASN A 125 -30.00 -22.49 -6.01
CA ASN A 125 -30.73 -21.22 -6.12
C ASN A 125 -30.37 -20.10 -5.11
N ALA A 126 -29.21 -20.14 -4.46
CA ALA A 126 -28.75 -19.02 -3.63
C ALA A 126 -27.25 -18.73 -3.85
N TRP A 127 -26.93 -17.44 -3.97
CA TRP A 127 -25.54 -16.98 -4.02
C TRP A 127 -24.87 -17.14 -2.66
N THR A 128 -23.72 -17.82 -2.64
CA THR A 128 -22.90 -18.03 -1.44
C THR A 128 -21.53 -17.38 -1.64
N ASN A 129 -21.07 -16.62 -0.64
CA ASN A 129 -19.76 -15.99 -0.66
C ASN A 129 -18.70 -16.98 -0.14
N PHE A 130 -17.62 -17.17 -0.89
CA PHE A 130 -16.51 -18.08 -0.57
C PHE A 130 -15.24 -17.34 -0.13
N GLY A 131 -15.31 -16.03 0.04
CA GLY A 131 -14.22 -15.17 0.48
C GLY A 131 -13.92 -14.06 -0.51
N VAL A 132 -12.67 -13.58 -0.45
CA VAL A 132 -12.17 -12.50 -1.29
C VAL A 132 -10.90 -12.93 -2.03
N SER A 133 -10.76 -12.47 -3.26
CA SER A 133 -9.55 -12.60 -4.06
C SER A 133 -8.95 -11.23 -4.30
N CYS A 134 -7.67 -11.07 -4.00
CA CYS A 134 -6.93 -9.82 -4.18
C CYS A 134 -5.91 -10.01 -5.30
N PRO A 135 -6.31 -9.95 -6.58
CA PRO A 135 -5.39 -10.13 -7.69
C PRO A 135 -4.31 -9.05 -7.69
N GLU A 136 -3.11 -9.43 -8.13
CA GLU A 136 -1.98 -8.50 -8.25
C GLU A 136 -2.24 -7.41 -9.30
N GLN A 137 -3.12 -7.65 -10.27
CA GLN A 137 -3.54 -6.68 -11.28
C GLN A 137 -5.07 -6.55 -11.23
N GLU A 138 -5.58 -5.35 -11.54
CA GLU A 138 -7.02 -5.14 -11.74
C GLU A 138 -7.53 -6.11 -12.83
N PRO A 139 -8.49 -7.00 -12.49
CA PRO A 139 -8.95 -8.04 -13.38
C PRO A 139 -9.82 -7.44 -14.49
N ASN A 140 -9.70 -7.99 -15.69
CA ASN A 140 -10.58 -7.69 -16.80
C ASN A 140 -11.84 -8.57 -16.72
N VAL A 141 -12.95 -8.09 -17.27
CA VAL A 141 -14.18 -8.90 -17.40
C VAL A 141 -13.88 -10.22 -18.10
N GLY A 142 -14.22 -11.34 -17.45
CA GLY A 142 -13.95 -12.69 -17.92
C GLY A 142 -12.67 -13.33 -17.37
N ASP A 143 -11.80 -12.58 -16.68
CA ASP A 143 -10.62 -13.15 -16.04
C ASP A 143 -11.03 -14.18 -14.97
N ALA A 144 -10.38 -15.34 -14.98
CA ALA A 144 -10.76 -16.47 -14.15
C ALA A 144 -9.82 -16.65 -12.95
N ILE A 145 -10.38 -17.05 -11.81
CA ILE A 145 -9.62 -17.51 -10.65
C ILE A 145 -10.13 -18.87 -10.19
N GLN A 146 -9.26 -19.60 -9.47
CA GLN A 146 -9.66 -20.81 -8.76
C GLN A 146 -9.89 -20.51 -7.29
N TYR A 147 -10.94 -21.11 -6.73
CA TYR A 147 -11.22 -21.07 -5.30
C TYR A 147 -11.46 -22.50 -4.79
N TYR A 148 -11.15 -22.74 -3.52
CA TYR A 148 -11.43 -24.04 -2.89
C TYR A 148 -12.88 -24.06 -2.41
N ASN A 149 -13.69 -24.96 -2.99
CA ASN A 149 -15.03 -25.18 -2.53
C ASN A 149 -15.05 -26.25 -1.42
N GLN A 150 -15.29 -25.82 -0.19
CA GLN A 150 -15.40 -26.70 0.97
C GLN A 150 -16.57 -27.70 0.91
N TYR A 151 -17.60 -27.45 0.09
CA TYR A 151 -18.77 -28.31 -0.02
C TYR A 151 -18.61 -29.41 -1.07
N SER A 152 -17.99 -29.12 -2.23
CA SER A 152 -17.64 -30.14 -3.22
C SER A 152 -16.32 -30.86 -2.88
N GLY A 153 -15.49 -30.27 -2.02
CA GLY A 153 -14.17 -30.76 -1.68
C GLY A 153 -13.17 -30.61 -2.84
N SER A 154 -13.44 -29.72 -3.79
CA SER A 154 -12.64 -29.54 -5.01
C SER A 154 -12.37 -28.06 -5.31
N TYR A 155 -11.40 -27.80 -6.18
CA TYR A 155 -11.14 -26.45 -6.69
C TYR A 155 -12.05 -26.16 -7.88
N GLU A 156 -12.71 -25.02 -7.85
CA GLU A 156 -13.66 -24.58 -8.87
C GLU A 156 -13.24 -23.23 -9.45
N THR A 157 -13.69 -22.95 -10.68
CA THR A 157 -13.30 -21.75 -11.43
C THR A 157 -14.46 -20.78 -11.53
N VAL A 158 -14.19 -19.53 -11.18
CA VAL A 158 -15.12 -18.39 -11.28
C VAL A 158 -14.51 -17.30 -12.15
N ASN A 159 -15.34 -16.49 -12.80
CA ASN A 159 -14.89 -15.43 -13.70
C ASN A 159 -15.22 -14.06 -13.12
N PHE A 160 -14.42 -13.04 -13.44
CA PHE A 160 -14.65 -11.66 -13.01
C PHE A 160 -15.75 -10.98 -13.82
N PHE A 161 -16.62 -10.25 -13.15
CA PHE A 161 -17.68 -9.44 -13.74
C PHE A 161 -17.75 -8.06 -13.09
N GLU A 162 -18.02 -7.04 -13.92
CA GLU A 162 -18.35 -5.69 -13.45
C GLU A 162 -19.87 -5.48 -13.43
N VAL A 163 -20.34 -4.56 -12.58
CA VAL A 163 -21.75 -4.25 -12.31
C VAL A 163 -22.57 -3.91 -13.57
N TYR A 164 -21.92 -3.56 -14.69
CA TYR A 164 -22.55 -3.03 -15.89
C TYR A 164 -22.23 -3.79 -17.19
N THR A 165 -21.50 -4.90 -17.13
CA THR A 165 -21.21 -5.75 -18.29
C THR A 165 -21.96 -7.08 -18.19
N PRO A 166 -23.24 -7.13 -18.63
CA PRO A 166 -23.92 -8.40 -18.78
C PRO A 166 -23.24 -9.23 -19.87
N LEU A 167 -22.45 -10.22 -19.49
CA LEU A 167 -22.06 -11.27 -20.43
C LEU A 167 -23.32 -12.11 -20.70
N SER A 168 -23.84 -12.01 -21.92
CA SER A 168 -24.98 -12.81 -22.38
C SER A 168 -24.69 -14.30 -22.17
N GLY A 169 -25.52 -14.98 -21.36
CA GLY A 169 -25.41 -16.41 -21.10
C GLY A 169 -24.80 -16.81 -19.74
N THR A 170 -24.58 -15.86 -18.83
CA THR A 170 -24.03 -16.12 -17.48
C THR A 170 -25.08 -15.99 -16.38
N CYS A 171 -24.89 -16.69 -15.24
CA CYS A 171 -25.82 -16.67 -14.10
C CYS A 171 -26.07 -15.29 -13.49
N ALA A 172 -25.15 -14.35 -13.69
CA ALA A 172 -25.31 -12.98 -13.23
C ALA A 172 -26.58 -12.29 -13.78
N MET A 173 -27.15 -12.81 -14.89
CA MET A 173 -28.35 -12.28 -15.54
C MET A 173 -29.67 -12.88 -15.03
N THR A 174 -29.67 -14.13 -14.56
CA THR A 174 -30.91 -14.88 -14.23
C THR A 174 -31.28 -14.82 -12.75
N GLY A 175 -30.31 -14.56 -11.88
CA GLY A 175 -30.54 -14.24 -10.46
C GLY A 175 -29.50 -13.21 -10.06
N TYR A 176 -29.91 -11.96 -9.88
CA TYR A 176 -29.03 -10.86 -9.53
C TYR A 176 -28.02 -11.30 -8.44
N PRO A 177 -26.71 -11.07 -8.62
CA PRO A 177 -25.77 -11.26 -7.53
C PRO A 177 -26.28 -10.47 -6.31
N PRO A 178 -26.07 -10.98 -5.08
CA PRO A 178 -26.66 -10.38 -3.87
C PRO A 178 -26.13 -8.97 -3.62
N THR A 179 -25.03 -8.62 -4.28
CA THR A 179 -24.37 -7.33 -4.25
C THR A 179 -24.30 -6.80 -5.68
N ASN A 180 -24.78 -5.57 -5.91
CA ASN A 180 -24.53 -4.81 -7.15
C ASN A 180 -23.06 -4.36 -7.21
N GLU A 181 -22.13 -5.30 -7.05
CA GLU A 181 -20.69 -5.09 -6.88
C GLU A 181 -19.90 -5.90 -7.92
N ALA A 182 -18.73 -5.38 -8.31
CA ALA A 182 -17.79 -6.13 -9.12
C ALA A 182 -17.21 -7.29 -8.31
N GLY A 183 -17.08 -8.47 -8.93
CA GLY A 183 -16.78 -9.70 -8.21
C GLY A 183 -16.46 -10.86 -9.13
N TYR A 184 -15.98 -11.95 -8.54
CA TYR A 184 -15.84 -13.22 -9.24
C TYR A 184 -17.09 -14.07 -9.02
N TYR A 185 -17.70 -14.52 -10.12
CA TYR A 185 -18.96 -15.27 -10.10
C TYR A 185 -18.84 -16.56 -10.91
N PHE A 186 -19.60 -17.57 -10.50
CA PHE A 186 -19.69 -18.83 -11.23
C PHE A 186 -20.25 -18.61 -12.65
N PRO A 187 -19.58 -19.13 -13.71
CA PRO A 187 -19.88 -18.74 -15.08
C PRO A 187 -21.11 -19.42 -15.69
N ASN A 188 -21.48 -20.62 -15.23
CA ASN A 188 -22.51 -21.46 -15.87
C ASN A 188 -23.78 -21.59 -15.02
N CYS A 189 -24.93 -21.42 -15.67
CA CYS A 189 -26.23 -21.77 -15.09
C CYS A 189 -26.74 -23.09 -15.70
N PRO A 190 -27.51 -23.89 -14.93
CA PRO A 190 -28.30 -24.96 -15.51
C PRO A 190 -29.40 -24.41 -16.44
#